data_AF-A0A3D8I768-F1
#
_entry.id   AF-A0A3D8I768-F1
#
_cell.length_a   1.000
_cell.length_b   1.000
_cell.length_c   1.000
_cell.angle_alpha   90.00
_cell.angle_beta   90.00
_cell.angle_gamma   90.00
#
_symmetry.space_group_name_H-M   'P 1'
#
loop_
_entity.id
_entity.type
_entity.pdbx_description
1 polymer ?
#
loop_
_entity_poly.entity_id
_entity_poly.type
_entity_poly.pdbx_seq_one_letter_code
_entity_poly.pdbx_strand_id
1 'polypeptide(L)'
;MNNKFSFSKFVVDCIISFGVMVVSTIVLFMPIGIIVGMIYSLFEKLFYINFNINGIYQYPLIIFICNTIILFLFFYIKKNPFAKINKASLVFCYAILTTFWWKLAYNLAHGYIY
;
A
#
# COMPACT_ATOMS: atom_id res chain seq x y z
N MET A 1 20.53 -15.32 23.08
CA MET A 1 19.06 -15.57 23.10
C MET A 1 18.67 -16.25 21.80
N ASN A 2 18.40 -17.57 21.83
CA ASN A 2 17.95 -18.33 20.66
C ASN A 2 16.47 -18.02 20.38
N ASN A 3 16.21 -16.91 19.68
CA ASN A 3 14.92 -16.74 19.00
C ASN A 3 14.93 -17.69 17.80
N LYS A 4 14.52 -18.94 18.02
CA LYS A 4 14.18 -19.85 16.91
C LYS A 4 13.12 -19.14 16.08
N PHE A 5 13.50 -18.73 14.87
CA PHE A 5 12.56 -18.23 13.88
C PHE A 5 11.51 -19.32 13.65
N SER A 6 10.31 -19.15 14.20
CA SER A 6 9.23 -20.10 13.95
C SER A 6 8.52 -19.67 12.69
N PHE A 7 8.69 -20.45 11.63
CA PHE A 7 8.02 -20.24 10.35
C PHE A 7 6.51 -20.10 10.52
N SER A 8 5.92 -20.88 11.42
CA SER A 8 4.49 -20.76 11.79
C SER A 8 4.12 -19.37 12.30
N LYS A 9 4.94 -18.73 13.14
CA LYS A 9 4.68 -17.37 13.61
C LYS A 9 4.84 -16.34 12.48
N PHE A 10 5.83 -16.52 11.61
CA PHE A 10 5.99 -15.67 10.43
C PHE A 10 4.76 -15.72 9.51
N VAL A 11 4.20 -16.90 9.27
CA VAL A 11 2.98 -17.06 8.45
C VAL A 11 1.78 -16.38 9.09
N VAL A 12 1.58 -16.55 10.41
CA VAL A 12 0.49 -15.87 11.14
C VAL A 12 0.66 -14.36 11.08
N ASP A 13 1.88 -13.87 11.31
CA ASP A 13 2.19 -12.44 11.22
C ASP A 13 1.94 -11.89 9.81
N CYS A 14 2.20 -12.68 8.75
CA CYS A 14 1.85 -12.32 7.37
C CYS A 14 0.34 -12.21 7.17
N ILE A 15 -0.47 -13.15 7.67
CA ILE A 15 -1.93 -13.12 7.52
C ILE A 15 -2.51 -11.87 8.20
N ILE A 16 -2.06 -11.58 9.43
CA ILE A 16 -2.49 -10.39 10.16
C ILE A 16 -2.05 -9.12 9.43
N SER A 17 -0.80 -9.06 8.96
CA SER A 17 -0.28 -7.91 8.21
C SER A 17 -1.07 -7.66 6.93
N PHE A 18 -1.40 -8.72 6.20
CA PHE A 18 -2.21 -8.64 4.99
C PHE A 18 -3.61 -8.11 5.29
N GLY A 19 -4.28 -8.66 6.31
CA GLY A 19 -5.60 -8.19 6.73
C GLY A 19 -5.60 -6.71 7.12
N VAL A 20 -4.61 -6.27 7.90
CA VAL A 20 -4.46 -4.86 8.28
C VAL A 20 -4.25 -3.98 7.06
N MET A 21 -3.37 -4.35 6.13
CA MET A 21 -3.12 -3.58 4.91
C MET A 21 -4.36 -3.46 4.03
N VAL A 22 -5.13 -4.53 3.86
CA VAL A 22 -6.37 -4.51 3.07
C VAL A 22 -7.42 -3.60 3.72
N VAL A 23 -7.69 -3.79 5.02
CA VAL A 23 -8.68 -2.99 5.74
C VAL A 23 -8.30 -1.51 5.74
N SER A 24 -7.04 -1.21 6.04
CA SER A 24 -6.57 0.18 6.05
C SER A 24 -6.52 0.78 4.64
N THR A 25 -6.27 -0.01 3.59
CA THR A 25 -6.43 0.47 2.21
C THR A 25 -7.87 0.89 1.97
N ILE A 26 -8.87 0.09 2.33
CA ILE A 26 -10.31 0.44 2.14
C ILE A 26 -10.65 1.75 2.87
N VAL A 27 -10.21 1.90 4.12
CA VAL A 27 -10.50 3.09 4.93
C VAL A 27 -9.78 4.34 4.39
N LEU A 28 -8.52 4.19 3.96
CA LEU A 28 -7.69 5.31 3.51
C LEU A 28 -7.84 5.63 2.02
N PHE A 29 -8.49 4.77 1.25
CA PHE A 29 -8.62 4.90 -0.20
C PHE A 29 -9.27 6.22 -0.60
N MET A 30 -10.44 6.52 -0.02
CA MET A 30 -11.20 7.73 -0.31
C MET A 30 -10.46 9.01 0.14
N PRO A 31 -9.99 9.14 1.39
CA PRO A 31 -9.30 10.36 1.80
C PRO A 31 -8.00 10.59 1.01
N ILE A 32 -7.23 9.55 0.72
CA ILE A 32 -6.01 9.69 -0.08
C ILE A 32 -6.34 10.01 -1.54
N GLY A 33 -7.37 9.42 -2.11
CA GLY A 33 -7.84 9.75 -3.46
C GLY A 33 -8.20 11.23 -3.61
N ILE A 34 -8.89 11.80 -2.61
CA ILE A 34 -9.20 13.24 -2.58
C ILE A 34 -7.92 14.08 -2.53
N ILE A 35 -6.99 13.75 -1.63
CA ILE A 35 -5.71 14.48 -1.49
C ILE A 35 -4.91 14.44 -2.79
N VAL A 36 -4.79 13.25 -3.40
CA VAL A 36 -4.07 13.05 -4.66
C VAL A 36 -4.72 13.88 -5.79
N GLY A 37 -6.05 13.87 -5.89
CA GLY A 37 -6.77 14.71 -6.85
C GLY A 37 -6.58 16.21 -6.65
N MET A 38 -6.58 16.67 -5.39
CA MET A 38 -6.31 18.08 -5.06
C MET A 38 -4.89 18.49 -5.44
N ILE A 39 -3.90 17.62 -5.20
CA ILE A 39 -2.50 17.86 -5.58
C ILE A 39 -2.39 17.98 -7.10
N TYR A 40 -2.99 17.07 -7.87
CA TYR A 40 -2.96 17.16 -9.33
C TYR A 40 -3.59 18.45 -9.85
N SER A 41 -4.76 18.83 -9.32
CA SER A 41 -5.42 20.08 -9.72
C SER A 41 -4.59 21.31 -9.38
N LEU A 42 -3.89 21.31 -8.25
CA LEU A 42 -3.01 22.40 -7.84
C LEU A 42 -1.77 22.49 -8.73
N PHE A 43 -1.16 21.35 -9.09
CA PHE A 43 -0.01 21.30 -10.00
C PHE A 43 -0.38 21.76 -11.42
N GLU A 44 -1.55 21.37 -11.92
CA GLU A 44 -2.04 21.81 -13.23
C GLU A 44 -2.22 23.33 -13.25
N LYS A 45 -2.80 23.91 -12.20
CA LYS A 45 -3.00 25.36 -12.07
C LYS A 45 -1.70 26.16 -11.90
N LEU A 46 -0.73 25.64 -11.16
CA LEU A 46 0.50 26.38 -10.83
C LEU A 46 1.60 26.20 -11.87
N PHE A 47 1.72 25.03 -12.48
CA PHE A 47 2.85 24.68 -13.33
C PHE A 47 2.44 24.39 -14.78
N TYR A 48 1.15 24.42 -15.13
CA TYR A 48 0.63 24.03 -16.45
C TYR A 48 1.07 22.62 -16.88
N ILE A 49 1.41 21.76 -15.92
CA ILE A 49 1.78 20.37 -16.17
C ILE A 49 0.51 19.54 -16.12
N ASN A 50 0.08 19.04 -17.28
CA ASN A 50 -1.02 18.09 -17.36
C ASN A 50 -0.50 16.69 -17.02
N PHE A 51 -0.72 16.25 -15.79
CA PHE A 51 -0.48 14.87 -15.38
C PHE A 51 -1.59 13.97 -15.93
N ASN A 52 -1.48 13.59 -17.21
CA ASN A 52 -2.38 12.61 -17.80
C ASN A 52 -1.97 11.18 -17.38
N ILE A 53 -2.11 10.90 -16.09
CA ILE A 53 -2.01 9.53 -15.59
C ILE A 53 -3.34 8.88 -15.92
N ASN A 54 -3.36 8.02 -16.95
CA ASN A 54 -4.53 7.22 -17.31
C ASN A 54 -5.20 6.71 -16.03
N GLY A 55 -6.51 6.90 -15.89
CA GLY A 55 -7.25 6.64 -14.64
C GLY A 55 -6.95 5.27 -14.01
N ILE A 56 -6.60 4.28 -14.83
CA ILE A 56 -6.19 2.93 -14.42
C ILE A 56 -4.94 2.92 -13.51
N TYR A 57 -3.94 3.77 -13.76
CA TYR A 57 -2.72 3.85 -12.95
C TYR A 57 -2.87 4.72 -11.69
N GLN A 58 -3.97 5.45 -11.55
CA GLN A 58 -4.25 6.23 -10.33
C GLN A 58 -4.62 5.31 -9.15
N TYR A 59 -5.38 4.23 -9.41
CA TYR A 59 -5.76 3.24 -8.40
C TYR A 59 -4.57 2.55 -7.70
N PRO A 60 -3.60 1.93 -8.40
CA PRO A 60 -2.46 1.29 -7.75
C PRO A 60 -1.57 2.32 -7.02
N LEU A 61 -1.50 3.56 -7.51
CA LEU A 61 -0.76 4.63 -6.86
C LEU A 61 -1.40 5.02 -5.52
N ILE A 62 -2.74 5.19 -5.48
CA ILE A 62 -3.47 5.46 -4.24
C ILE A 62 -3.29 4.30 -3.25
N ILE A 63 -3.42 3.05 -3.71
CA ILE A 63 -3.25 1.86 -2.87
C ILE A 63 -1.81 1.76 -2.35
N PHE A 64 -0.82 2.10 -3.17
CA PHE A 64 0.58 2.18 -2.74
C PHE A 64 0.78 3.22 -1.64
N ILE A 65 0.21 4.42 -1.79
CA ILE A 65 0.29 5.46 -0.75
C ILE A 65 -0.40 5.00 0.54
N CYS A 66 -1.58 4.38 0.46
CA CYS A 66 -2.27 3.81 1.62
C CYS A 66 -1.35 2.85 2.39
N ASN A 67 -0.80 1.86 1.68
CA ASN A 67 0.06 0.84 2.25
C ASN A 67 1.38 1.40 2.79
N THR A 68 1.93 2.43 2.14
CA THR A 68 3.14 3.11 2.61
C THR A 68 2.90 3.85 3.92
N ILE A 69 1.76 4.53 4.07
CA ILE A 69 1.39 5.22 5.31
C ILE A 69 1.23 4.21 6.43
N ILE A 70 0.57 3.08 6.19
CA ILE A 70 0.41 2.02 7.19
C ILE A 70 1.77 1.45 7.58
N LEU A 71 2.65 1.18 6.61
CA LEU A 71 4.02 0.73 6.87
C LEU A 71 4.75 1.72 7.78
N PHE A 72 4.68 3.01 7.45
CA PHE A 72 5.28 4.08 8.26
C PHE A 72 4.71 4.12 9.67
N LEU A 73 3.38 4.07 9.84
CA LEU A 73 2.73 4.01 11.15
C LEU A 73 3.24 2.81 11.96
N PHE A 74 3.43 1.66 11.31
CA PHE A 74 3.95 0.45 11.94
C PHE A 74 5.41 0.54 12.41
N PHE A 75 6.28 1.22 11.65
CA PHE A 75 7.68 1.40 12.03
C PHE A 75 7.89 2.48 13.09
N TYR A 76 7.10 3.55 13.07
CA TYR A 76 7.38 4.77 13.84
C TYR A 76 6.48 4.97 15.07
N ILE A 77 5.29 4.36 15.15
CA ILE A 77 4.45 4.47 16.35
C ILE A 77 4.89 3.45 17.40
N LYS A 78 5.59 3.95 18.42
CA LYS A 78 6.17 3.18 19.53
C LYS A 78 5.14 2.48 20.42
N LYS A 79 3.87 2.92 20.39
CA LYS A 79 2.72 2.35 21.13
C LYS A 79 1.71 1.65 20.20
N ASN A 80 2.18 0.94 19.18
CA ASN A 80 1.27 0.15 18.36
C ASN A 80 0.91 -1.18 19.05
N PRO A 81 -0.39 -1.53 19.15
CA PRO A 81 -0.81 -2.85 19.63
C PRO A 81 -0.26 -3.99 18.76
N PHE A 82 0.11 -3.67 17.52
CA PHE A 82 0.71 -4.57 16.55
C PHE A 82 2.25 -4.60 16.56
N ALA A 83 2.92 -3.95 17.52
CA ALA A 83 4.40 -3.95 17.63
C ALA A 83 5.03 -5.34 17.86
N LYS A 84 4.20 -6.36 18.12
CA LYS A 84 4.60 -7.77 18.23
C LYS A 84 4.74 -8.48 16.88
N ILE A 85 4.22 -7.90 15.79
CA ILE A 85 4.30 -8.44 14.43
C ILE A 85 5.75 -8.34 13.95
N ASN A 86 6.24 -9.40 13.31
CA ASN A 86 7.56 -9.38 12.71
C ASN A 86 7.64 -8.31 11.59
N LYS A 87 8.63 -7.42 11.66
CA LYS A 87 8.84 -6.38 10.65
C LYS A 87 9.11 -6.99 9.27
N ALA A 88 9.76 -8.15 9.21
CA ALA A 88 10.05 -8.84 7.97
C ALA A 88 8.79 -9.34 7.26
N SER A 89 7.82 -9.90 7.99
CA SER A 89 6.54 -10.33 7.40
C SER A 89 5.74 -9.14 6.89
N LEU A 90 5.80 -8.00 7.58
CA LEU A 90 5.12 -6.79 7.17
C LEU A 90 5.69 -6.22 5.86
N VAL A 91 7.01 -6.10 5.76
CA VAL A 91 7.68 -5.68 4.52
C VAL A 91 7.43 -6.67 3.38
N PHE A 92 7.41 -7.98 3.67
CA PHE A 92 7.11 -9.01 2.68
C PHE A 92 5.67 -8.89 2.13
N CYS A 93 4.68 -8.75 3.01
CA CYS A 93 3.28 -8.53 2.61
C CYS A 93 3.11 -7.23 1.82
N TYR A 94 3.79 -6.15 2.23
CA TYR A 94 3.79 -4.88 1.51
C TYR A 94 4.31 -5.02 0.08
N ALA A 95 5.42 -5.73 -0.11
CA ALA A 95 6.00 -5.96 -1.43
C ALA A 95 5.06 -6.79 -2.32
N ILE A 96 4.44 -7.84 -1.79
CA ILE A 96 3.48 -8.67 -2.54
C ILE A 96 2.27 -7.86 -2.96
N LEU A 97 1.65 -7.13 -2.04
CA LEU A 97 0.45 -6.33 -2.35
C LEU A 97 0.77 -5.25 -3.37
N THR A 98 1.87 -4.53 -3.18
CA THR A 98 2.28 -3.47 -4.09
C THR A 98 2.52 -4.02 -5.50
N THR A 99 3.32 -5.09 -5.62
CA THR A 99 3.61 -5.71 -6.92
C THR A 99 2.37 -6.27 -7.58
N PHE A 100 1.46 -6.88 -6.82
CA PHE A 100 0.17 -7.37 -7.32
C PHE A 100 -0.66 -6.25 -7.96
N TRP A 101 -0.87 -5.14 -7.25
CA TRP A 101 -1.70 -4.04 -7.76
C TRP A 101 -1.09 -3.34 -8.98
N TRP A 102 0.24 -3.15 -9.00
CA TRP A 102 0.94 -2.61 -10.15
C TRP A 102 0.85 -3.54 -11.37
N LYS A 103 1.03 -4.85 -11.17
CA LYS A 103 0.88 -5.84 -12.24
C LYS A 103 -0.55 -5.89 -12.77
N LEU A 104 -1.55 -5.82 -11.88
CA LEU A 104 -2.96 -5.78 -12.27
C LEU A 104 -3.26 -4.54 -13.12
N ALA A 105 -2.80 -3.36 -12.68
CA ALA A 105 -2.99 -2.11 -13.43
C ALA A 105 -2.31 -2.15 -14.80
N TYR A 106 -1.09 -2.71 -14.88
CA TYR A 106 -0.38 -2.90 -16.15
C TYR A 106 -1.18 -3.79 -17.11
N ASN A 107 -1.69 -4.93 -16.63
CA ASN A 107 -2.49 -5.84 -17.43
C ASN A 107 -3.78 -5.18 -17.92
N LEU A 108 -4.49 -4.46 -17.04
CA LEU A 108 -5.72 -3.74 -17.38
C LEU A 108 -5.47 -2.64 -18.41
N ALA A 109 -4.36 -1.91 -18.29
CA ALA A 109 -4.02 -0.81 -19.20
C ALA A 109 -3.66 -1.30 -20.61
N HIS A 110 -3.16 -2.52 -20.76
CA HIS A 110 -2.74 -3.09 -22.04
C HIS A 110 -3.72 -4.13 -22.60
N GLY A 111 -4.89 -4.30 -21.97
CA GLY A 111 -5.91 -5.25 -22.44
C GLY A 111 -5.50 -6.72 -22.34
N TYR A 112 -4.46 -7.05 -21.56
CA TYR A 112 -4.09 -8.43 -21.23
C TYR A 112 -5.06 -8.98 -20.18
N ILE A 113 -6.32 -9.12 -20.57
CA ILE A 113 -7.33 -9.84 -19.79
C ILE A 113 -7.24 -11.31 -20.25
N TYR A 114 -6.90 -12.20 -19.31
CA TYR A 114 -7.17 -13.63 -19.45
C TYR A 114 -8.67 -13.88 -19.35
#